data_AF-K1ZWX5-F1
#
_entry.id   AF-K1ZWX5-F1
#
_cell.length_a   1.000
_cell.length_b   1.000
_cell.length_c   1.000
_cell.angle_alpha   90.00
_cell.angle_beta   90.00
_cell.angle_gamma   90.00
#
_symmetry.space_group_name_H-M   'P 1'
#
loop_
_entity.id
_entity.type
_entity.pdbx_description
1 polymer ?
#
loop_
_entity_poly.entity_id
_entity_poly.type
_entity_poly.pdbx_seq_one_letter_code
_entity_poly.pdbx_strand_id
1 'polypeptide(L)'
;MPLNFLKIVQILNQYQPKEILSGHVRVLDLGCGPGTSSLGLTHFYDQMITQKKIGPCDLDITLIDQNYHAIREARNLFEVLKQSTLNKNTTVNVSSRSVDFRKMPISKLLGNFKYHYILLSNVLNEIGDRQAKIQFVSQLMKHLDPQNGRLILIEPALKNTSRDLQSVRDEIAVISKEGYVQLPCLNQNMCPLNIVNKRDWCHFYGAWEPPVFIKKLDKLIGNKNDWLKFSYIVLSPQPREWQRVLPKFEDSWRVISNQMPTNGKKEIVFCGPKGRYHLERLDKDKSAQNRMFDAMRRGDIVEWCGADKSYANDGRVRFSKEDVLAIW
;
A
#
# COMPACT_ATOMS: atom_id res chain seq x y z
N MET A 1 -7.88 10.48 -14.89
CA MET A 1 -8.20 10.74 -13.47
C MET A 1 -7.08 10.22 -12.60
N PRO A 2 -6.61 10.94 -11.56
CA PRO A 2 -5.38 10.58 -10.86
C PRO A 2 -5.62 9.46 -9.83
N LEU A 3 -5.94 8.24 -10.26
CA LEU A 3 -6.24 7.13 -9.34
C LEU A 3 -5.06 6.80 -8.42
N ASN A 4 -3.82 6.91 -8.92
CA ASN A 4 -2.64 6.62 -8.11
C ASN A 4 -2.35 7.70 -7.04
N PHE A 5 -2.81 8.94 -7.25
CA PHE A 5 -2.78 9.98 -6.20
C PHE A 5 -3.52 9.48 -4.95
N LEU A 6 -4.77 9.01 -5.12
CA LEU A 6 -5.60 8.54 -4.02
C LEU A 6 -5.01 7.28 -3.36
N LYS A 7 -4.47 6.34 -4.15
CA LYS A 7 -3.84 5.14 -3.61
C LYS A 7 -2.62 5.46 -2.75
N ILE A 8 -1.76 6.39 -3.20
CA ILE A 8 -0.58 6.82 -2.43
C ILE A 8 -1.01 7.47 -1.11
N VAL A 9 -1.97 8.39 -1.15
CA VAL A 9 -2.50 9.04 0.07
C VAL A 9 -3.04 7.98 1.04
N GLN A 10 -3.79 6.99 0.56
CA GLN A 10 -4.31 5.90 1.39
C GLN A 10 -3.24 5.01 2.00
N ILE A 11 -2.15 4.76 1.28
CA ILE A 11 -1.01 4.00 1.81
C ILE A 11 -0.28 4.83 2.87
N LEU A 12 0.00 6.10 2.59
CA LEU A 12 0.74 6.98 3.49
C LEU A 12 -0.04 7.31 4.77
N ASN A 13 -1.37 7.40 4.70
CA ASN A 13 -2.24 7.60 5.87
C ASN A 13 -2.19 6.46 6.90
N GLN A 14 -1.58 5.32 6.57
CA GLN A 14 -1.36 4.22 7.52
C GLN A 14 -0.11 4.40 8.38
N TYR A 15 0.68 5.45 8.15
CA TYR A 15 1.82 5.82 8.99
C TYR A 15 1.43 6.89 10.02
N GLN A 16 1.93 6.73 11.23
CA GLN A 16 1.80 7.73 12.29
C GLN A 16 2.71 8.94 11.99
N PRO A 17 2.36 10.15 12.46
CA PRO A 17 3.19 11.34 12.24
C PRO A 17 4.68 11.17 12.58
N LYS A 18 4.98 10.48 13.69
CA LYS A 18 6.36 10.19 14.12
C LYS A 18 7.16 9.30 13.16
N GLU A 19 6.49 8.60 12.25
CA GLU A 19 7.11 7.75 11.23
C GLU A 19 7.40 8.55 9.95
N ILE A 20 6.96 9.80 9.84
CA ILE A 20 7.13 10.62 8.64
C ILE A 20 8.30 11.57 8.83
N LEU A 21 9.30 11.46 7.94
CA LEU A 21 10.47 12.33 7.92
C LEU A 21 10.08 13.77 7.55
N SER A 22 10.63 14.77 8.24
CA SER A 22 10.58 16.20 7.86
C SER A 22 11.98 16.70 7.45
N GLY A 23 12.09 17.95 7.01
CA GLY A 23 13.34 18.49 6.46
C GLY A 23 13.49 18.14 4.98
N HIS A 24 14.65 17.66 4.54
CA HIS A 24 14.87 17.35 3.13
C HIS A 24 14.50 15.90 2.79
N VAL A 25 13.51 15.70 1.92
CA VAL A 25 12.98 14.39 1.54
C VAL A 25 13.13 14.17 0.03
N ARG A 26 14.09 13.33 -0.34
CA ARG A 26 14.27 12.85 -1.71
C ARG A 26 13.29 11.73 -2.10
N VAL A 27 12.64 11.90 -3.26
CA VAL A 27 11.64 11.00 -3.82
C VAL A 27 12.00 10.64 -5.27
N LEU A 28 11.87 9.37 -5.62
CA LEU A 28 11.93 8.87 -6.98
C LEU A 28 10.56 8.32 -7.39
N ASP A 29 10.05 8.73 -8.53
CA ASP A 29 8.85 8.17 -9.15
C ASP A 29 9.23 7.57 -10.51
N LEU A 30 9.33 6.24 -10.54
CA LEU A 30 9.83 5.48 -11.68
C LEU A 30 8.65 4.89 -12.45
N GLY A 31 8.52 5.25 -13.73
CA GLY A 31 7.27 5.04 -14.47
C GLY A 31 6.19 6.01 -14.02
N CYS A 32 6.56 7.28 -13.83
CA CYS A 32 5.71 8.27 -13.16
C CYS A 32 4.42 8.63 -13.93
N GLY A 33 4.39 8.38 -15.25
CA GLY A 33 3.34 8.86 -16.13
C GLY A 33 3.09 10.36 -15.93
N PRO A 34 1.85 10.78 -15.64
CA PRO A 34 1.52 12.18 -15.33
C PRO A 34 1.91 12.62 -13.90
N GLY A 35 2.77 11.88 -13.19
CA GLY A 35 3.29 12.25 -11.86
C GLY A 35 2.29 12.13 -10.71
N THR A 36 1.16 11.44 -10.92
CA THR A 36 0.05 11.44 -9.95
C THR A 36 0.39 10.78 -8.61
N SER A 37 1.31 9.81 -8.60
CA SER A 37 1.79 9.18 -7.36
C SER A 37 2.60 10.19 -6.54
N SER A 38 3.55 10.88 -7.17
CA SER A 38 4.31 11.97 -6.54
C SER A 38 3.42 13.12 -6.07
N LEU A 39 2.42 13.52 -6.85
CA LEU A 39 1.44 14.55 -6.42
C LEU A 39 0.68 14.10 -5.17
N GLY A 40 0.32 12.82 -5.07
CA GLY A 40 -0.34 12.25 -3.87
C GLY A 40 0.57 12.30 -2.64
N LEU A 41 1.85 11.97 -2.82
CA LEU A 41 2.85 12.09 -1.75
C LEU A 41 3.02 13.55 -1.31
N THR A 42 3.15 14.48 -2.26
CA THR A 42 3.25 15.91 -1.96
C THR A 42 2.03 16.41 -1.20
N HIS A 43 0.82 16.04 -1.63
CA HIS A 43 -0.41 16.39 -0.92
C HIS A 43 -0.43 15.84 0.51
N PHE A 44 -0.05 14.58 0.71
CA PHE A 44 0.04 13.99 2.05
C PHE A 44 0.98 14.78 2.96
N TYR A 45 2.17 15.12 2.47
CA TYR A 45 3.14 15.93 3.21
C TYR A 45 2.58 17.32 3.56
N ASP A 46 1.99 18.00 2.58
CA ASP A 46 1.40 19.32 2.77
C ASP A 46 0.27 19.31 3.81
N GLN A 47 -0.56 18.27 3.81
CA GLN A 47 -1.61 18.07 4.82
C GLN A 47 -1.00 17.85 6.21
N MET A 48 0.03 17.01 6.34
CA MET A 48 0.68 16.73 7.62
C MET A 48 1.35 17.99 8.20
N ILE A 49 1.97 18.81 7.35
CA ILE A 49 2.59 20.09 7.73
C ILE A 49 1.51 21.10 8.13
N THR A 50 0.45 21.23 7.35
CA THR A 50 -0.67 22.15 7.62
C THR A 50 -1.35 21.81 8.95
N GLN A 51 -1.50 20.51 9.25
CA GLN A 51 -2.03 20.01 10.52
C GLN A 51 -1.01 20.05 11.67
N LYS A 52 0.21 20.59 11.44
CA LYS A 52 1.32 20.66 12.41
C LYS A 52 1.71 19.30 13.00
N LYS A 53 1.48 18.22 12.24
CA LYS A 53 1.84 16.85 12.62
C LYS A 53 3.31 16.54 12.37
N ILE A 54 3.92 17.24 11.42
CA ILE A 54 5.37 17.18 11.11
C ILE A 54 5.91 18.60 10.89
N GLY A 55 7.23 18.75 10.95
CA GLY A 55 7.91 20.02 10.65
C GLY A 55 7.93 20.35 9.14
N PRO A 56 8.42 21.55 8.77
CA PRO A 56 8.59 21.97 7.38
C PRO A 56 9.37 20.94 6.57
N CYS A 57 9.08 20.88 5.26
CA CYS A 57 9.66 19.88 4.38
C CYS A 57 10.00 20.44 3.01
N ASP A 58 11.16 20.02 2.51
CA ASP A 58 11.61 20.20 1.14
C ASP A 58 11.57 18.86 0.40
N LEU A 59 10.68 18.75 -0.57
CA LEU A 59 10.50 17.54 -1.38
C LEU A 59 11.33 17.66 -2.66
N ASP A 60 12.39 16.87 -2.77
CA ASP A 60 13.20 16.74 -4.00
C ASP A 60 12.73 15.52 -4.79
N ILE A 61 11.90 15.76 -5.81
CA ILE A 61 11.20 14.74 -6.57
C ILE A 61 11.85 14.56 -7.94
N THR A 62 12.27 13.33 -8.22
CA THR A 62 12.76 12.90 -9.53
C THR A 62 11.69 12.06 -10.23
N LEU A 63 11.21 12.54 -11.38
CA LEU A 63 10.20 11.86 -12.20
C LEU A 63 10.88 11.20 -13.41
N ILE A 64 10.69 9.89 -13.59
CA ILE A 64 11.25 9.14 -14.72
C ILE A 64 10.12 8.40 -15.44
N ASP A 65 10.03 8.57 -16.75
CA ASP A 65 9.11 7.81 -17.62
C ASP A 65 9.70 7.73 -19.03
N GLN A 66 9.27 6.76 -19.84
CA GLN A 66 9.64 6.71 -21.26
C GLN A 66 8.81 7.71 -22.09
N ASN A 67 7.60 8.03 -21.65
CA ASN A 67 6.66 8.89 -22.36
C ASN A 67 6.89 10.35 -22.01
N TYR A 68 7.55 11.07 -22.93
CA TYR A 68 7.80 12.50 -22.81
C TYR A 68 6.53 13.34 -22.57
N HIS A 69 5.41 13.01 -23.22
CA HIS A 69 4.17 13.76 -23.05
C HIS A 69 3.61 13.59 -21.65
N ALA A 70 3.67 12.38 -21.09
CA ALA A 70 3.23 12.13 -19.71
C ALA A 70 4.08 12.95 -18.71
N ILE A 71 5.40 13.00 -18.90
CA ILE A 71 6.30 13.83 -18.08
C ILE A 71 5.97 15.31 -18.22
N ARG A 72 5.67 15.79 -19.43
CA ARG A 72 5.27 17.19 -19.65
C ARG A 72 4.01 17.53 -18.88
N GLU A 73 3.01 16.65 -18.91
CA GLU A 73 1.79 16.82 -18.09
C GLU A 73 2.11 16.79 -16.59
N ALA A 74 3.01 15.91 -16.14
CA ALA A 74 3.45 15.88 -14.75
C ALA A 74 4.05 17.22 -14.31
N ARG A 75 4.95 17.81 -15.11
CA ARG A 75 5.54 19.13 -14.84
C ARG A 75 4.47 20.21 -14.75
N ASN A 76 3.53 20.24 -15.70
CA ASN A 76 2.43 21.21 -15.70
C ASN A 76 1.60 21.12 -14.42
N LEU A 77 1.27 19.89 -13.98
CA LEU A 77 0.51 19.68 -12.75
C LEU A 77 1.28 20.14 -11.50
N PHE A 78 2.59 19.92 -11.45
CA PHE A 78 3.43 20.41 -10.35
C PHE A 78 3.54 21.94 -10.34
N GLU A 79 3.63 22.58 -11.50
CA GLU A 79 3.63 24.05 -11.56
C GLU A 79 2.31 24.64 -11.09
N VAL A 80 1.18 24.05 -11.47
CA VAL A 80 -0.13 24.43 -10.92
C VAL A 80 -0.15 24.23 -9.40
N LEU A 81 0.29 23.07 -8.90
CA LEU A 81 0.31 22.78 -7.47
C LEU A 81 1.07 23.82 -6.66
N LYS A 82 2.27 24.21 -7.13
CA LYS A 82 3.14 25.23 -6.50
C LYS A 82 2.48 26.60 -6.45
N GLN A 83 1.69 26.96 -7.46
CA GLN A 83 1.05 28.27 -7.55
C GLN A 83 -0.22 28.36 -6.69
N SER A 84 -0.98 27.27 -6.55
CA SER A 84 -2.36 27.35 -6.05
C SER A 84 -2.62 26.71 -4.69
N THR A 85 -1.73 25.88 -4.15
CA THR A 85 -2.18 24.89 -3.14
C THR A 85 -1.20 24.57 -2.02
N LEU A 86 0.10 24.82 -2.19
CA LEU A 86 1.08 24.42 -1.18
C LEU A 86 1.11 25.39 0.01
N ASN A 87 1.26 24.82 1.20
CA ASN A 87 1.64 25.54 2.40
C ASN A 87 3.02 26.20 2.20
N LYS A 88 3.21 27.38 2.80
CA LYS A 88 4.49 28.11 2.75
C LYS A 88 5.67 27.31 3.33
N ASN A 89 5.39 26.31 4.17
CA ASN A 89 6.36 25.42 4.78
C ASN A 89 6.61 24.12 4.00
N THR A 90 6.00 23.98 2.82
CA THR A 90 6.20 22.85 1.89
C THR A 90 6.89 23.37 0.63
N THR A 91 8.17 23.07 0.45
CA THR A 91 8.86 23.35 -0.81
C THR A 91 8.93 22.08 -1.65
N VAL A 92 8.82 22.24 -2.97
CA VAL A 92 8.81 21.10 -3.90
C VAL A 92 9.71 21.43 -5.09
N ASN A 93 10.80 20.67 -5.20
CA ASN A 93 11.72 20.70 -6.31
C ASN A 93 11.44 19.48 -7.20
N VAL A 94 11.25 19.71 -8.50
CA VAL A 94 10.91 18.64 -9.45
C VAL A 94 11.94 18.62 -10.56
N SER A 95 12.62 17.48 -10.69
CA SER A 95 13.43 17.15 -11.85
C SER A 95 12.76 16.01 -12.62
N SER A 96 12.99 15.92 -13.93
CA SER A 96 12.47 14.78 -14.67
C SER A 96 13.30 14.38 -15.88
N ARG A 97 13.23 13.10 -16.23
CA ARG A 97 14.00 12.47 -17.30
C ARG A 97 13.11 11.56 -18.14
N SER A 98 13.13 11.76 -19.46
CA SER A 98 12.44 10.89 -20.42
C SER A 98 13.37 9.74 -20.83
N VAL A 99 13.24 8.59 -20.18
CA VAL A 99 14.11 7.43 -20.38
C VAL A 99 13.30 6.14 -20.22
N ASP A 100 13.50 5.18 -21.13
CA ASP A 100 13.07 3.80 -20.90
C ASP A 100 14.08 3.12 -19.97
N PHE A 101 13.75 3.07 -18.68
CA PHE A 101 14.60 2.50 -17.64
C PHE A 101 14.84 1.00 -17.80
N ARG A 102 14.08 0.30 -18.67
CA ARG A 102 14.31 -1.13 -18.96
C ARG A 102 15.51 -1.34 -19.89
N LYS A 103 15.97 -0.29 -20.58
CA LYS A 103 17.08 -0.35 -21.55
C LYS A 103 18.46 -0.05 -20.95
N MET A 104 18.56 0.17 -19.64
CA MET A 104 19.84 0.41 -18.97
C MET A 104 19.83 -0.10 -17.53
N PRO A 105 21.00 -0.41 -16.93
CA PRO A 105 21.09 -0.79 -15.53
C PRO A 105 20.56 0.31 -14.60
N ILE A 106 19.80 -0.06 -13.58
CA ILE A 106 19.26 0.88 -12.57
C ILE A 106 20.38 1.67 -11.88
N SER A 107 21.51 1.04 -11.59
CA SER A 107 22.68 1.70 -11.01
C SER A 107 23.23 2.82 -11.90
N LYS A 108 23.17 2.68 -13.22
CA LYS A 108 23.57 3.73 -14.17
C LYS A 108 22.54 4.85 -14.23
N LEU A 109 21.25 4.51 -14.19
CA LEU A 109 20.16 5.48 -14.23
C LEU A 109 20.14 6.38 -12.97
N LEU A 110 20.29 5.75 -11.79
CA LEU A 110 20.13 6.40 -10.50
C LEU A 110 21.46 6.82 -9.84
N GLY A 111 22.61 6.38 -10.36
CA GLY A 111 23.91 6.66 -9.76
C GLY A 111 23.99 6.17 -8.31
N ASN A 112 24.69 6.91 -7.44
CA ASN A 112 24.80 6.58 -6.02
C ASN A 112 23.72 7.25 -5.14
N PHE A 113 22.68 7.84 -5.75
CA PHE A 113 21.65 8.53 -4.99
C PHE A 113 20.84 7.56 -4.13
N LYS A 114 20.50 8.02 -2.93
CA LYS A 114 19.63 7.35 -1.96
C LYS A 114 18.33 8.13 -1.81
N TYR A 115 17.21 7.41 -1.77
CA TYR A 115 15.87 7.98 -1.77
C TYR A 115 15.11 7.58 -0.51
N HIS A 116 14.40 8.53 0.09
CA HIS A 116 13.48 8.24 1.19
C HIS A 116 12.20 7.57 0.68
N TYR A 117 11.79 7.89 -0.55
CA TYR A 117 10.70 7.20 -1.23
C TYR A 117 11.10 6.81 -2.65
N ILE A 118 10.83 5.58 -3.02
CA ILE A 118 10.80 5.13 -4.41
C ILE A 118 9.38 4.65 -4.69
N LEU A 119 8.72 5.26 -5.67
CA LEU A 119 7.32 5.00 -6.04
C LEU A 119 7.27 4.27 -7.38
N LEU A 120 6.56 3.15 -7.42
CA LEU A 120 6.24 2.42 -8.66
C LEU A 120 4.75 2.12 -8.65
N SER A 121 4.01 2.67 -9.62
CA SER A 121 2.56 2.54 -9.65
C SER A 121 2.06 2.03 -11.01
N ASN A 122 1.71 0.74 -11.05
CA ASN A 122 1.37 -0.04 -12.24
C ASN A 122 2.56 -0.08 -13.23
N VAL A 123 3.71 -0.51 -12.72
CA VAL A 123 4.99 -0.50 -13.45
C VAL A 123 5.59 -1.89 -13.46
N LEU A 124 5.51 -2.62 -12.35
CA LEU A 124 6.09 -3.94 -12.20
C LEU A 124 5.38 -4.96 -13.10
N ASN A 125 4.09 -4.77 -13.40
CA ASN A 125 3.37 -5.56 -14.40
C ASN A 125 3.94 -5.42 -15.82
N GLU A 126 4.75 -4.40 -16.10
CA GLU A 126 5.41 -4.18 -17.39
C GLU A 126 6.85 -4.75 -17.42
N ILE A 127 7.31 -5.33 -16.31
CA ILE A 127 8.67 -5.88 -16.18
C ILE A 127 8.61 -7.39 -16.34
N GLY A 128 9.00 -7.88 -17.51
CA GLY A 128 9.37 -9.28 -17.79
C GLY A 128 8.59 -10.36 -17.02
N ASP A 129 9.31 -11.41 -16.65
CA ASP A 129 8.78 -12.48 -15.80
C ASP A 129 8.97 -12.16 -14.30
N ARG A 130 8.52 -13.08 -13.44
CA ARG A 130 8.62 -12.93 -11.99
C ARG A 130 10.06 -12.78 -11.50
N GLN A 131 11.03 -13.47 -12.12
CA GLN A 131 12.43 -13.37 -11.70
C GLN A 131 13.00 -12.00 -12.04
N ALA A 132 12.67 -11.46 -13.22
CA ALA A 132 13.04 -10.11 -13.61
C ALA A 132 12.44 -9.06 -12.64
N LYS A 133 11.18 -9.23 -12.22
CA LYS A 133 10.53 -8.35 -11.22
C LYS A 133 11.26 -8.36 -9.88
N ILE A 134 11.61 -9.54 -9.39
CA ILE A 134 12.37 -9.73 -8.15
C ILE A 134 13.73 -9.02 -8.25
N GLN A 135 14.49 -9.28 -9.31
CA GLN A 135 15.81 -8.68 -9.52
C GLN A 135 15.72 -7.15 -9.63
N PHE A 136 14.71 -6.65 -10.32
CA PHE A 136 14.46 -5.22 -10.45
C PHE A 136 14.17 -4.57 -9.09
N VAL A 137 13.30 -5.18 -8.28
CA VAL A 137 12.99 -4.68 -6.94
C VAL A 137 14.21 -4.75 -6.01
N SER A 138 14.98 -5.84 -6.05
CA SER A 138 16.25 -5.97 -5.33
C SER A 138 17.24 -4.84 -5.67
N GLN A 139 17.35 -4.48 -6.96
CA GLN A 139 18.18 -3.34 -7.37
C GLN A 139 17.65 -2.02 -6.79
N LEU A 140 16.34 -1.78 -6.80
CA LEU A 140 15.75 -0.56 -6.24
C LEU A 140 15.93 -0.46 -4.72
N MET A 141 15.86 -1.59 -3.99
CA MET A 141 16.12 -1.62 -2.54
C MET A 141 17.51 -1.04 -2.21
N LYS A 142 18.52 -1.27 -3.06
CA LYS A 142 19.87 -0.71 -2.88
C LYS A 142 19.94 0.81 -3.05
N HIS A 143 18.92 1.46 -3.59
CA HIS A 143 18.83 2.91 -3.72
C HIS A 143 17.93 3.56 -2.66
N LEU A 144 17.42 2.80 -1.70
CA LEU A 144 16.72 3.37 -0.55
C LEU A 144 17.72 3.96 0.45
N ASP A 145 17.30 5.06 1.09
CA ASP A 145 17.94 5.54 2.29
C ASP A 145 17.96 4.42 3.35
N PRO A 146 19.12 4.10 3.95
CA PRO A 146 19.27 2.93 4.80
C PRO A 146 18.51 3.01 6.12
N GLN A 147 18.06 4.19 6.55
CA GLN A 147 17.35 4.37 7.82
C GLN A 147 15.85 4.58 7.61
N ASN A 148 15.47 5.40 6.62
CA ASN A 148 14.10 5.89 6.45
C ASN A 148 13.52 5.58 5.07
N GLY A 149 14.24 4.87 4.22
CA GLY A 149 13.83 4.59 2.84
C GLY A 149 12.62 3.67 2.74
N ARG A 150 11.68 4.01 1.86
CA ARG A 150 10.47 3.24 1.56
C ARG A 150 10.30 3.05 0.08
N LEU A 151 10.22 1.79 -0.36
CA LEU A 151 9.82 1.41 -1.70
C LEU A 151 8.32 1.09 -1.68
N ILE A 152 7.52 1.91 -2.35
CA ILE A 152 6.07 1.74 -2.46
C ILE A 152 5.76 1.18 -3.85
N LEU A 153 5.31 -0.08 -3.88
CA LEU A 153 4.87 -0.75 -5.10
C LEU A 153 3.35 -0.84 -5.10
N ILE A 154 2.71 -0.40 -6.18
CA ILE A 154 1.27 -0.48 -6.39
C ILE A 154 1.02 -1.15 -7.73
N GLU A 155 0.11 -2.12 -7.76
CA GLU A 155 -0.32 -2.80 -8.98
C GLU A 155 -1.85 -2.90 -9.05
N PRO A 156 -2.43 -3.11 -10.24
CA PRO A 156 -3.84 -3.48 -10.36
C PRO A 156 -4.16 -4.72 -9.50
N ALA A 157 -5.36 -4.76 -8.92
CA ALA A 157 -5.85 -5.89 -8.11
C ALA A 157 -6.24 -7.12 -8.95
N LEU A 158 -5.44 -7.44 -9.97
CA LEU A 158 -5.62 -8.60 -10.83
C LEU A 158 -4.81 -9.77 -10.28
N LYS A 159 -5.36 -10.97 -10.37
CA LYS A 159 -4.74 -12.18 -9.81
C LYS A 159 -3.25 -12.31 -10.13
N ASN A 160 -2.86 -12.16 -11.39
CA ASN A 160 -1.46 -12.37 -11.80
C ASN A 160 -0.52 -11.30 -11.22
N THR A 161 -0.88 -10.02 -11.33
CA THR A 161 -0.06 -8.90 -10.85
C THR A 161 0.03 -8.89 -9.32
N SER A 162 -1.07 -9.17 -8.64
CA SER A 162 -1.12 -9.31 -7.19
C SER A 162 -0.27 -10.47 -6.69
N ARG A 163 -0.32 -11.63 -7.35
CA ARG A 163 0.52 -12.78 -6.99
C ARG A 163 2.00 -12.54 -7.25
N ASP A 164 2.34 -11.84 -8.32
CA ASP A 164 3.74 -11.45 -8.55
C ASP A 164 4.25 -10.50 -7.46
N LEU A 165 3.43 -9.52 -7.01
CA LEU A 165 3.77 -8.71 -5.83
C LEU A 165 3.94 -9.55 -4.56
N GLN A 166 3.09 -10.56 -4.35
CA GLN A 166 3.25 -11.47 -3.20
C GLN A 166 4.55 -12.27 -3.28
N SER A 167 4.96 -12.72 -4.48
CA SER A 167 6.24 -13.40 -4.66
C SER A 167 7.43 -12.47 -4.44
N VAL A 168 7.39 -11.24 -4.95
CA VAL A 168 8.41 -10.23 -4.67
C VAL A 168 8.51 -9.96 -3.17
N ARG A 169 7.38 -9.85 -2.48
CA ARG A 169 7.34 -9.65 -1.03
C ARG A 169 8.02 -10.79 -0.26
N ASP A 170 7.70 -12.04 -0.58
CA ASP A 170 8.30 -13.20 0.10
C ASP A 170 9.80 -13.31 -0.21
N GLU A 171 10.19 -13.07 -1.46
CA GLU A 171 11.58 -13.13 -1.86
C GLU A 171 12.41 -12.10 -1.09
N ILE A 172 12.04 -10.83 -1.15
CA ILE A 172 12.82 -9.74 -0.54
C ILE A 172 12.84 -9.82 0.98
N ALA A 173 11.70 -10.13 1.62
CA ALA A 173 11.57 -10.04 3.07
C ALA A 173 11.93 -11.32 3.81
N VAL A 174 11.71 -12.49 3.20
CA VAL A 174 11.83 -13.79 3.89
C VAL A 174 13.01 -14.60 3.37
N ILE A 175 13.13 -14.72 2.04
CA ILE A 175 14.09 -15.61 1.40
C ILE A 175 15.48 -14.97 1.36
N SER A 176 15.61 -13.81 0.70
CA SER A 176 16.89 -13.12 0.55
C SER A 176 17.22 -12.19 1.73
N LYS A 177 16.21 -11.81 2.52
CA LYS A 177 16.33 -10.92 3.69
C LYS A 177 16.99 -9.57 3.34
N GLU A 178 16.67 -9.06 2.16
CA GLU A 178 17.18 -7.78 1.65
C GLU A 178 16.42 -6.56 2.21
N GLY A 179 15.26 -6.78 2.83
CA GLY A 179 14.49 -5.72 3.48
C GLY A 179 13.34 -6.25 4.31
N TYR A 180 12.49 -5.34 4.77
CA TYR A 180 11.38 -5.63 5.66
C TYR A 180 10.07 -5.12 5.07
N VAL A 181 8.99 -5.87 5.27
CA VAL A 181 7.65 -5.42 4.92
C VAL A 181 7.16 -4.41 5.94
N GLN A 182 6.81 -3.21 5.47
CA GLN A 182 6.25 -2.14 6.28
C GLN A 182 4.72 -2.12 6.21
N LEU A 183 4.16 -2.43 5.04
CA LEU A 183 2.73 -2.49 4.74
C LEU A 183 2.49 -3.43 3.54
N PRO A 184 1.28 -3.98 3.35
CA PRO A 184 0.13 -4.01 4.26
C PRO A 184 0.25 -5.08 5.34
N CYS A 185 1.17 -6.04 5.16
CA CYS A 185 1.30 -7.21 6.02
C CYS A 185 1.73 -6.80 7.43
N LEU A 186 1.08 -7.39 8.43
CA LEU A 186 1.42 -7.23 9.84
C LEU A 186 2.38 -8.33 10.33
N ASN A 187 3.14 -8.95 9.43
CA ASN A 187 4.12 -9.99 9.76
C ASN A 187 5.24 -10.07 8.71
N GLN A 188 6.36 -10.68 9.11
CA GLN A 188 7.54 -10.94 8.28
C GLN A 188 7.69 -12.42 7.90
N ASN A 189 6.66 -13.25 8.10
CA ASN A 189 6.68 -14.67 7.73
C ASN A 189 6.32 -14.85 6.25
N MET A 190 6.47 -16.04 5.67
CA MET A 190 5.95 -16.32 4.32
C MET A 190 4.47 -15.94 4.21
N CYS A 191 4.07 -15.29 3.12
CA CYS A 191 2.69 -14.89 2.91
C CYS A 191 1.77 -16.13 2.92
N PRO A 192 0.81 -16.24 3.85
CA PRO A 192 -0.05 -17.41 3.95
C PRO A 192 -0.76 -17.75 2.64
N LEU A 193 -1.23 -16.72 1.90
CA LEU A 193 -1.88 -16.87 0.59
C LEU A 193 -0.98 -17.46 -0.50
N ASN A 194 0.35 -17.29 -0.41
CA ASN A 194 1.26 -17.96 -1.35
C ASN A 194 1.37 -19.46 -1.07
N ILE A 195 1.19 -19.88 0.18
CA ILE A 195 1.30 -21.26 0.62
C ILE A 195 -0.02 -22.01 0.39
N VAL A 196 -1.12 -21.47 0.93
CA VAL A 196 -2.35 -22.26 1.15
C VAL A 196 -3.32 -22.24 -0.01
N ASN A 197 -3.34 -21.16 -0.80
CA ASN A 197 -4.26 -21.05 -1.92
C ASN A 197 -3.61 -20.36 -3.13
N LYS A 198 -3.15 -21.17 -4.08
CA LYS A 198 -2.54 -20.69 -5.33
C LYS A 198 -3.53 -19.96 -6.25
N ARG A 199 -4.83 -19.99 -5.96
CA ARG A 199 -5.87 -19.33 -6.76
C ARG A 199 -6.30 -17.97 -6.19
N ASP A 200 -6.07 -17.73 -4.91
CA ASP A 200 -6.42 -16.48 -4.22
C ASP A 200 -5.27 -15.47 -4.29
N TRP A 201 -5.56 -14.19 -4.02
CA TRP A 201 -4.58 -13.11 -4.04
C TRP A 201 -4.94 -11.99 -3.07
N CYS A 202 -3.92 -11.29 -2.58
CA CYS A 202 -4.09 -10.19 -1.63
C CYS A 202 -4.31 -8.85 -2.37
N HIS A 203 -5.45 -8.21 -2.13
CA HIS A 203 -5.78 -6.88 -2.67
C HIS A 203 -6.65 -6.07 -1.71
N PHE A 204 -6.75 -4.77 -1.97
CA PHE A 204 -7.39 -3.79 -1.09
C PHE A 204 -8.35 -2.89 -1.85
N TYR A 205 -9.27 -2.31 -1.09
CA TYR A 205 -10.22 -1.33 -1.58
C TYR A 205 -9.91 0.03 -0.97
N GLY A 206 -9.73 1.00 -1.85
CA GLY A 206 -9.67 2.41 -1.50
C GLY A 206 -11.03 3.04 -1.68
N ALA A 207 -11.51 3.76 -0.66
CA ALA A 207 -12.62 4.67 -0.83
C ALA A 207 -12.24 5.76 -1.84
N TRP A 208 -13.18 6.15 -2.70
CA TRP A 208 -13.02 7.28 -3.59
C TRP A 208 -14.41 7.79 -3.98
N GLU A 209 -14.45 9.03 -4.45
CA GLU A 209 -15.63 9.58 -5.06
C GLU A 209 -15.40 9.68 -6.57
N PRO A 210 -16.00 8.78 -7.37
CA PRO A 210 -15.87 8.88 -8.80
C PRO A 210 -16.47 10.22 -9.29
N PRO A 211 -15.80 10.97 -10.18
CA PRO A 211 -16.34 12.15 -10.82
C PRO A 211 -17.67 11.86 -11.50
N VAL A 212 -18.52 12.89 -11.57
CA VAL A 212 -19.89 12.78 -12.12
C VAL A 212 -19.92 12.12 -13.49
N PHE A 213 -18.98 12.44 -14.37
CA PHE A 213 -18.90 11.81 -15.70
C PHE A 213 -18.64 10.30 -15.64
N ILE A 214 -17.75 9.83 -14.76
CA ILE A 214 -17.50 8.40 -14.57
C ILE A 214 -18.71 7.71 -13.96
N LYS A 215 -19.36 8.32 -12.95
CA LYS A 215 -20.62 7.79 -12.39
C LYS A 215 -21.70 7.63 -13.47
N LYS A 216 -21.81 8.60 -14.39
CA LYS A 216 -22.75 8.54 -15.53
C LYS A 216 -22.37 7.42 -16.49
N LEU A 217 -21.10 7.30 -16.87
CA LEU A 217 -20.62 6.26 -17.76
C LEU A 217 -20.84 4.86 -17.17
N ASP A 218 -20.45 4.65 -15.91
CA ASP A 218 -20.63 3.38 -15.19
C ASP A 218 -22.09 2.96 -15.13
N LYS A 219 -23.00 3.91 -14.90
CA LYS A 219 -24.45 3.65 -14.94
C LYS A 219 -24.92 3.20 -16.32
N LEU A 220 -24.39 3.76 -17.40
CA LEU A 220 -24.75 3.39 -18.79
C LEU A 220 -24.25 2.00 -19.17
N ILE A 221 -23.04 1.62 -18.73
CA ILE A 221 -22.43 0.33 -19.06
C ILE A 221 -22.68 -0.77 -18.03
N GLY A 222 -23.45 -0.47 -16.96
CA GLY A 222 -23.75 -1.42 -15.88
C GLY A 222 -22.54 -1.77 -15.00
N ASN A 223 -21.50 -0.93 -15.00
CA ASN A 223 -20.30 -1.17 -14.22
C ASN A 223 -20.44 -0.59 -12.80
N LYS A 224 -19.78 -1.22 -11.83
CA LYS A 224 -19.77 -0.79 -10.42
C LYS A 224 -18.34 -0.49 -9.98
N ASN A 225 -17.92 0.75 -10.14
CA ASN A 225 -16.62 1.24 -9.67
C ASN A 225 -16.74 1.95 -8.31
N ASP A 226 -17.41 1.33 -7.35
CA ASP A 226 -17.60 1.94 -6.02
C ASP A 226 -16.29 2.04 -5.22
N TRP A 227 -15.26 1.28 -5.63
CA TRP A 227 -13.99 1.16 -4.91
C TRP A 227 -12.79 1.20 -5.85
N LEU A 228 -11.71 1.84 -5.41
CA LEU A 228 -10.40 1.69 -6.03
C LEU A 228 -9.82 0.34 -5.63
N LYS A 229 -9.68 -0.58 -6.59
CA LYS A 229 -9.09 -1.89 -6.34
C LYS A 229 -7.61 -1.86 -6.70
N PHE A 230 -6.74 -2.18 -5.75
CA PHE A 230 -5.30 -2.28 -5.99
C PHE A 230 -4.64 -3.27 -5.04
N SER A 231 -3.48 -3.78 -5.45
CA SER A 231 -2.55 -4.47 -4.57
C SER A 231 -1.36 -3.57 -4.34
N TYR A 232 -0.78 -3.62 -3.14
CA TYR A 232 0.40 -2.83 -2.84
C TYR A 232 1.28 -3.57 -1.83
N ILE A 233 2.56 -3.24 -1.83
CA ILE A 233 3.50 -3.55 -0.75
C ILE A 233 4.37 -2.32 -0.50
N VAL A 234 4.74 -2.10 0.76
CA VAL A 234 5.78 -1.14 1.13
C VAL A 234 6.93 -1.91 1.75
N LEU A 235 8.12 -1.75 1.19
CA LEU A 235 9.36 -2.38 1.64
C LEU A 235 10.31 -1.29 2.17
N SER A 236 11.12 -1.63 3.17
CA SER A 236 12.12 -0.73 3.76
C SER A 236 13.39 -1.49 4.16
N PRO A 237 14.58 -0.85 4.18
CA PRO A 237 15.78 -1.45 4.76
C PRO A 237 15.66 -1.70 6.27
N GLN A 238 14.76 -1.00 6.96
CA GLN A 238 14.53 -1.14 8.40
C GLN A 238 13.18 -1.80 8.70
N PRO A 239 13.05 -2.57 9.80
CA PRO A 239 11.77 -3.11 10.24
C PRO A 239 10.84 -1.99 10.73
N ARG A 240 9.53 -2.24 10.71
CA ARG A 240 8.54 -1.35 11.32
C ARG A 240 8.32 -1.77 12.77
N GLU A 241 8.45 -0.83 13.69
CA GLU A 241 8.18 -1.08 15.11
C GLU A 241 6.67 -1.08 15.39
N TRP A 242 5.99 -2.14 14.96
CA TRP A 242 4.52 -2.24 15.06
C TRP A 242 3.98 -2.08 16.48
N GLN A 243 4.70 -2.54 17.51
CA GLN A 243 4.29 -2.38 18.91
C GLN A 243 4.21 -0.91 19.34
N ARG A 244 4.94 0.00 18.67
CA ARG A 244 4.86 1.44 18.91
C ARG A 244 3.68 2.11 18.19
N VAL A 245 3.01 1.39 17.30
CA VAL A 245 1.92 1.90 16.44
C VAL A 245 0.59 1.23 16.79
N LEU A 246 0.61 -0.04 17.18
CA LEU A 246 -0.54 -0.87 17.53
C LEU A 246 -0.37 -1.40 18.97
N PRO A 247 -1.14 -0.90 19.96
CA PRO A 247 -1.00 -1.24 21.37
C PRO A 247 -1.07 -2.75 21.68
N LYS A 248 -1.83 -3.52 20.88
CA LYS A 248 -1.88 -4.99 20.95
C LYS A 248 -1.55 -5.63 19.61
N PHE A 249 -0.33 -5.37 19.14
CA PHE A 249 0.14 -5.87 17.84
C PHE A 249 -0.12 -7.36 17.63
N GLU A 250 0.19 -8.22 18.60
CA GLU A 250 0.00 -9.68 18.51
C GLU A 250 -1.47 -10.11 18.31
N ASP A 251 -2.42 -9.24 18.67
CA ASP A 251 -3.85 -9.41 18.49
C ASP A 251 -4.39 -8.48 17.38
N SER A 252 -3.51 -7.90 16.57
CA SER A 252 -3.88 -7.04 15.45
C SER A 252 -3.92 -7.83 14.16
N TRP A 253 -4.99 -7.61 13.39
CA TRP A 253 -5.26 -8.36 12.17
C TRP A 253 -5.63 -7.42 11.05
N ARG A 254 -5.16 -7.71 9.84
CA ARG A 254 -5.66 -7.03 8.65
C ARG A 254 -6.77 -7.82 8.01
N VAL A 255 -7.87 -7.15 7.68
CA VAL A 255 -8.97 -7.74 6.94
C VAL A 255 -8.60 -7.92 5.46
N ILE A 256 -8.61 -9.16 4.98
CA ILE A 256 -8.21 -9.50 3.59
C ILE A 256 -9.35 -10.11 2.76
N SER A 257 -10.58 -10.17 3.28
CA SER A 257 -11.77 -10.55 2.52
C SER A 257 -12.90 -9.53 2.65
N ASN A 258 -13.86 -9.62 1.72
CA ASN A 258 -15.20 -9.09 1.98
C ASN A 258 -15.92 -10.00 3.00
N GLN A 259 -17.00 -9.51 3.58
CA GLN A 259 -17.92 -10.39 4.30
C GLN A 259 -18.55 -11.38 3.33
N MET A 260 -18.52 -12.65 3.70
CA MET A 260 -19.06 -13.77 2.91
C MET A 260 -20.25 -14.37 3.67
N PRO A 261 -21.49 -13.94 3.36
CA PRO A 261 -22.68 -14.56 3.94
C PRO A 261 -22.88 -15.96 3.36
N THR A 262 -23.18 -16.93 4.21
CA THR A 262 -23.59 -18.29 3.85
C THR A 262 -24.75 -18.71 4.76
N ASN A 263 -25.47 -19.78 4.44
CA ASN A 263 -26.67 -20.18 5.20
C ASN A 263 -26.36 -20.33 6.70
N GLY A 264 -26.91 -19.43 7.53
CA GLY A 264 -26.80 -19.44 8.98
C GLY A 264 -25.51 -18.83 9.56
N LYS A 265 -24.62 -18.28 8.73
CA LYS A 265 -23.35 -17.69 9.19
C LYS A 265 -22.77 -16.62 8.27
N LYS A 266 -21.89 -15.78 8.83
CA LYS A 266 -21.02 -14.88 8.08
C LYS A 266 -19.57 -15.23 8.33
N GLU A 267 -18.77 -15.18 7.28
CA GLU A 267 -17.33 -15.43 7.32
C GLU A 267 -16.57 -14.18 6.85
N ILE A 268 -15.43 -13.92 7.50
CA ILE A 268 -14.46 -12.91 7.07
C ILE A 268 -13.05 -13.44 7.33
N VAL A 269 -12.09 -13.08 6.48
CA VAL A 269 -10.72 -13.63 6.55
C VAL A 269 -9.76 -12.54 6.92
N PHE A 270 -8.97 -12.77 7.97
CA PHE A 270 -7.91 -11.86 8.40
C PHE A 270 -6.53 -12.49 8.29
N CYS A 271 -5.52 -11.63 8.21
CA CYS A 271 -4.11 -12.00 8.23
C CYS A 271 -3.36 -11.07 9.18
N GLY A 272 -2.58 -11.64 10.11
CA GLY A 272 -1.89 -10.90 11.17
C GLY A 272 -0.57 -11.57 11.59
N PRO A 273 -0.02 -11.19 12.75
CA PRO A 273 1.20 -11.79 13.31
C PRO A 273 1.09 -13.30 13.52
N LYS A 274 -0.11 -13.79 13.87
CA LYS A 274 -0.41 -15.21 14.10
C LYS A 274 -0.82 -15.96 12.82
N GLY A 275 -0.70 -15.34 11.65
CA GLY A 275 -1.00 -15.97 10.37
C GLY A 275 -2.38 -15.63 9.83
N ARG A 276 -3.01 -16.55 9.09
CA ARG A 276 -4.27 -16.32 8.37
C ARG A 276 -5.41 -17.11 9.00
N TYR A 277 -6.52 -16.45 9.29
CA TYR A 277 -7.69 -17.06 9.91
C TYR A 277 -8.99 -16.65 9.21
N HIS A 278 -9.87 -17.62 9.07
CA HIS A 278 -11.29 -17.41 8.78
C HIS A 278 -12.04 -17.23 10.10
N LEU A 279 -12.61 -16.05 10.30
CA LEU A 279 -13.44 -15.71 11.43
C LEU A 279 -14.91 -15.91 11.05
N GLU A 280 -15.59 -16.84 11.73
CA GLU A 280 -16.94 -17.26 11.43
C GLU A 280 -17.92 -16.90 12.55
N ARG A 281 -18.92 -16.07 12.28
CA ARG A 281 -20.00 -15.78 13.22
C ARG A 281 -21.30 -16.42 12.75
N LEU A 282 -21.90 -17.28 13.58
CA LEU A 282 -23.24 -17.82 13.30
C LEU A 282 -24.30 -16.75 13.56
N ASP A 283 -25.45 -16.82 12.88
CA ASP A 283 -26.53 -15.85 13.07
C ASP A 283 -27.05 -15.84 14.51
N LYS A 284 -27.07 -17.01 15.17
CA LYS A 284 -27.44 -17.16 16.59
C LYS A 284 -26.45 -16.52 17.58
N ASP A 285 -25.21 -16.31 17.14
CA ASP A 285 -24.15 -15.70 17.96
C ASP A 285 -24.12 -14.17 17.79
N LYS A 286 -25.02 -13.59 16.98
CA LYS A 286 -25.12 -12.13 16.85
C LYS A 286 -25.53 -11.50 18.19
N SER A 287 -24.80 -10.48 18.61
CA SER A 287 -25.06 -9.73 19.83
C SER A 287 -24.82 -8.23 19.65
N ALA A 288 -25.28 -7.43 20.61
CA ALA A 288 -24.99 -5.99 20.62
C ALA A 288 -23.49 -5.72 20.84
N GLN A 289 -22.80 -6.57 21.59
CA GLN A 289 -21.38 -6.44 21.92
C GLN A 289 -20.51 -6.70 20.69
N ASN A 290 -20.91 -7.66 19.85
CA ASN A 290 -20.15 -8.10 18.71
C ASN A 290 -20.56 -7.43 17.38
N ARG A 291 -21.33 -6.32 17.47
CA ARG A 291 -21.86 -5.55 16.33
C ARG A 291 -20.79 -5.03 15.37
N MET A 292 -19.57 -4.80 15.86
CA MET A 292 -18.44 -4.36 15.05
C MET A 292 -18.07 -5.37 13.98
N PHE A 293 -18.41 -6.65 14.17
CA PHE A 293 -18.20 -7.67 13.16
C PHE A 293 -18.86 -7.34 11.83
N ASP A 294 -20.07 -6.79 11.86
CA ASP A 294 -20.81 -6.40 10.66
C ASP A 294 -20.25 -5.13 10.00
N ALA A 295 -19.43 -4.34 10.71
CA ALA A 295 -18.85 -3.11 10.19
C ALA A 295 -17.51 -3.32 9.47
N MET A 296 -16.85 -4.47 9.68
CA MET A 296 -15.52 -4.75 9.14
C MET A 296 -15.50 -4.79 7.61
N ARG A 297 -14.49 -4.14 7.03
CA ARG A 297 -14.26 -4.02 5.59
C ARG A 297 -12.87 -4.50 5.24
N ARG A 298 -12.70 -4.96 4.00
CA ARG A 298 -11.40 -5.30 3.42
C ARG A 298 -10.44 -4.12 3.55
N GLY A 299 -9.31 -4.35 4.20
CA GLY A 299 -8.27 -3.36 4.45
C GLY A 299 -8.23 -2.85 5.88
N ASP A 300 -9.31 -2.98 6.66
CA ASP A 300 -9.34 -2.56 8.06
C ASP A 300 -8.25 -3.28 8.88
N ILE A 301 -7.72 -2.60 9.89
CA ILE A 301 -6.96 -3.24 10.95
C ILE A 301 -7.92 -3.46 12.12
N VAL A 302 -7.95 -4.66 12.68
CA VAL A 302 -8.80 -4.99 13.82
C VAL A 302 -8.00 -5.58 14.96
N GLU A 303 -8.39 -5.23 16.19
CA GLU A 303 -7.85 -5.82 17.41
C GLU A 303 -8.82 -6.89 17.91
N TRP A 304 -8.36 -8.14 18.00
CA TRP A 304 -9.12 -9.27 18.51
C TRP A 304 -8.21 -10.38 19.06
N CYS A 305 -8.47 -10.80 20.30
CA CYS A 305 -7.61 -11.72 21.06
C CYS A 305 -8.08 -13.19 21.07
N GLY A 306 -9.05 -13.57 20.23
CA GLY A 306 -9.65 -14.92 20.27
C GLY A 306 -9.00 -15.98 19.38
N ALA A 307 -7.93 -15.66 18.63
CA ALA A 307 -7.20 -16.67 17.85
C ALA A 307 -6.19 -17.44 18.71
N ASP A 308 -5.92 -18.68 18.32
CA ASP A 308 -4.86 -19.50 18.93
C ASP A 308 -3.51 -18.78 18.94
N LYS A 309 -2.69 -19.07 19.96
CA LYS A 309 -1.38 -18.43 20.14
C LYS A 309 -0.35 -18.84 19.07
N SER A 310 -0.57 -19.93 18.34
CA SER A 310 0.37 -20.43 17.33
C SER A 310 0.14 -19.81 15.95
N TYR A 311 1.21 -19.70 15.16
CA TYR A 311 1.13 -19.23 13.78
C TYR A 311 0.43 -20.29 12.91
N ALA A 312 -0.65 -19.90 12.23
CA ALA A 312 -1.37 -20.77 11.30
C ALA A 312 -1.29 -20.25 9.86
N ASN A 313 -0.86 -21.11 8.93
CA ASN A 313 -0.92 -20.79 7.50
C ASN A 313 -2.37 -20.66 7.01
N ASP A 314 -3.29 -21.43 7.59
CA ASP A 314 -4.72 -21.28 7.39
C ASP A 314 -5.50 -21.88 8.56
N GLY A 315 -6.19 -21.03 9.33
CA GLY A 315 -6.99 -21.44 10.48
C GLY A 315 -8.45 -21.03 10.35
N ARG A 316 -9.32 -21.62 11.17
CA ARG A 316 -10.74 -21.23 11.30
C ARG A 316 -11.06 -21.05 12.78
N VAL A 317 -11.75 -19.96 13.13
CA VAL A 317 -12.21 -19.73 14.50
C VAL A 317 -13.63 -19.20 14.48
N ARG A 318 -14.45 -19.69 15.42
CA ARG A 318 -15.80 -19.20 15.65
C ARG A 318 -15.76 -17.93 16.49
N PHE A 319 -16.42 -16.90 16.01
CA PHE A 319 -16.68 -15.66 16.74
C PHE A 319 -17.99 -15.82 17.52
N SER A 320 -17.85 -15.95 18.84
CA SER A 320 -18.91 -16.20 19.79
C SER A 320 -19.74 -14.94 20.10
N LYS A 321 -20.74 -15.10 20.97
CA LYS A 321 -21.67 -14.04 21.33
C LYS A 321 -21.02 -12.97 22.22
N GLU A 322 -20.04 -13.40 22.99
CA GLU A 322 -19.26 -12.67 23.98
C GLU A 322 -18.00 -12.03 23.38
N ASP A 323 -17.59 -12.44 22.18
CA ASP A 323 -16.42 -11.88 21.51
C ASP A 323 -16.61 -10.41 21.15
N VAL A 324 -15.55 -9.63 21.38
CA VAL A 324 -15.49 -8.20 21.05
C VAL A 324 -14.26 -7.95 20.21
N LEU A 325 -14.40 -7.06 19.23
CA LEU A 325 -13.29 -6.55 18.43
C LEU A 325 -13.38 -5.03 18.30
N ALA A 326 -12.23 -4.40 18.10
CA ALA A 326 -12.13 -2.99 17.74
C ALA A 326 -11.60 -2.85 16.32
N ILE A 327 -12.08 -1.85 15.58
CA ILE A 327 -11.56 -1.47 14.26
C ILE A 327 -10.71 -0.22 14.46
N TRP A 328 -9.49 -0.24 13.93
CA TRP A 328 -8.48 0.81 14.02
C TRP A 328 -8.41 1.66 12.75
#